data_AF-A0A943RL27-F1
#
_entry.id   AF-A0A943RL27-F1
#
_cell.length_a   1.000
_cell.length_b   1.000
_cell.length_c   1.000
_cell.angle_alpha   90.00
_cell.angle_beta   90.00
_cell.angle_gamma   90.00
#
_symmetry.space_group_name_H-M   'P 1'
#
loop_
_entity.id
_entity.type
_entity.pdbx_description
1 polymer ?
#
loop_
_entity_poly.entity_id
_entity_poly.type
_entity_poly.pdbx_seq_one_letter_code
_entity_poly.pdbx_strand_id
1 'polypeptide(L)'
;MTNNEIIYSESIAAGIYTQDQADAILSSGHALPIHTFPEWKRMGYSVKKGEKAAIKTRLWKYTTQPTKAAREAAELAGKEPDADPHYYLAPAYLFTAAQVQPTEDRKRKS
;
A
#
# COMPACT_ATOMS: atom_id res chain seq x y z
N MET A 1 -15.36 2.68 -1.79
CA MET A 1 -14.32 2.21 -0.86
C MET A 1 -12.97 2.35 -1.53
N THR A 2 -12.31 3.47 -1.23
CA THR A 2 -10.99 3.83 -1.71
C THR A 2 -9.91 3.26 -0.79
N ASN A 3 -8.65 3.22 -1.26
CA ASN A 3 -7.54 2.75 -0.44
C ASN A 3 -7.36 3.59 0.83
N ASN A 4 -7.62 4.90 0.78
CA ASN A 4 -7.52 5.77 1.96
C ASN A 4 -8.57 5.44 3.03
N GLU A 5 -9.82 5.18 2.62
CA GLU A 5 -10.88 4.76 3.55
C GLU A 5 -10.55 3.40 4.21
N ILE A 6 -9.98 2.47 3.43
CA ILE A 6 -9.51 1.18 3.95
C ILE A 6 -8.41 1.43 5.00
N ILE A 7 -7.39 2.20 4.67
CA ILE A 7 -6.28 2.49 5.60
C ILE A 7 -6.80 3.17 6.88
N TYR A 8 -7.73 4.12 6.76
CA TYR A 8 -8.35 4.79 7.90
C TYR A 8 -9.07 3.79 8.82
N SER A 9 -10.02 3.03 8.27
CA SER A 9 -10.80 2.06 9.03
C SER A 9 -9.91 1.01 9.68
N GLU A 10 -8.95 0.47 8.94
CA GLU A 10 -8.02 -0.55 9.43
C GLU A 10 -7.06 0.00 10.49
N SER A 11 -6.70 1.29 10.42
CA SER A 11 -5.85 1.91 11.44
C SER A 11 -6.53 2.04 12.80
N ILE A 12 -7.85 2.29 12.79
CA ILE A 12 -8.68 2.34 13.99
C ILE A 12 -8.91 0.91 14.50
N ALA A 13 -9.24 -0.02 13.61
CA ALA A 13 -9.44 -1.43 13.96
C ALA A 13 -8.19 -2.08 14.56
N ALA A 14 -7.01 -1.73 14.06
CA ALA A 14 -5.73 -2.18 14.60
C ALA A 14 -5.31 -1.44 15.89
N GLY A 15 -6.06 -0.42 16.32
CA GLY A 15 -5.77 0.38 17.51
C GLY A 15 -4.50 1.23 17.39
N ILE A 16 -4.07 1.52 16.16
CA ILE A 16 -2.86 2.34 15.91
C ILE A 16 -3.18 3.81 16.13
N TYR A 17 -4.33 4.25 15.61
CA TYR A 17 -4.87 5.58 15.82
C TYR A 17 -6.26 5.47 16.42
N THR A 18 -6.58 6.37 17.34
CA THR A 18 -7.97 6.59 17.72
C THR A 18 -8.67 7.38 16.63
N GLN A 19 -10.01 7.33 16.58
CA GLN A 19 -10.79 8.10 15.62
C GLN A 19 -10.45 9.59 15.67
N ASP A 20 -10.27 10.16 16.87
CA ASP A 20 -9.89 11.55 17.09
C ASP A 20 -8.49 11.89 16.54
N GLN A 21 -7.51 11.00 16.78
CA GLN A 21 -6.15 11.18 16.24
C GLN A 21 -6.15 11.11 14.71
N ALA A 22 -6.90 10.16 14.15
CA ALA A 22 -6.98 10.00 12.71
C ALA A 22 -7.69 11.19 12.05
N ASP A 23 -8.79 11.66 12.65
CA ASP A 23 -9.53 12.84 12.20
C ASP A 23 -8.69 14.11 12.29
N ALA A 24 -7.93 14.32 13.38
CA ALA A 24 -7.02 15.45 13.50
C ALA A 24 -5.95 15.48 12.38
N ILE A 25 -5.39 14.32 12.03
CA ILE A 25 -4.43 14.20 10.93
C ILE A 25 -5.12 14.50 9.58
N LEU A 26 -6.31 13.94 9.33
CA LEU A 26 -7.10 14.18 8.12
C LEU A 26 -7.54 15.65 7.98
N SER A 27 -7.96 16.27 9.09
CA SER A 27 -8.39 17.66 9.18
C SER A 27 -7.24 18.63 8.91
N SER A 28 -6.01 18.23 9.26
CA SER A 28 -4.78 18.97 8.86
C SER A 28 -4.46 18.89 7.36
N GLY A 29 -5.26 18.19 6.57
CA GLY A 29 -5.05 17.97 5.13
C GLY A 29 -4.03 16.88 4.82
N HIS A 30 -3.56 16.15 5.83
CA HIS A 30 -2.58 15.08 5.67
C HIS A 30 -3.23 13.69 5.69
N ALA A 31 -2.68 12.75 4.93
CA ALA A 31 -3.05 11.34 5.06
C ALA A 31 -2.37 10.74 6.30
N LEU A 32 -2.97 9.68 6.84
CA LEU A 32 -2.34 8.88 7.88
C LEU A 32 -0.95 8.42 7.42
N PRO A 33 0.10 8.54 8.24
CA PRO A 33 1.46 8.14 7.88
C PRO A 33 1.61 6.61 8.02
N ILE A 34 0.76 5.91 7.27
CA ILE A 34 0.66 4.46 7.17
C ILE A 34 0.72 4.13 5.69
N HIS A 35 1.85 3.58 5.27
CA HIS A 35 2.11 3.27 3.87
C HIS A 35 2.67 1.86 3.69
N THR A 36 2.60 1.37 2.46
CA THR A 36 3.23 0.10 2.10
C THR A 36 4.75 0.26 2.04
N PHE A 37 5.49 -0.83 2.22
CA PHE A 37 6.96 -0.83 2.10
C PHE A 37 7.51 -0.12 0.84
N PRO A 38 7.02 -0.39 -0.40
CA PRO A 38 7.52 0.30 -1.58
C PRO A 38 7.26 1.80 -1.56
N GLU A 39 6.16 2.25 -0.95
CA GLU A 39 5.84 3.68 -0.86
C GLU A 39 6.76 4.38 0.15
N TRP A 40 7.03 3.75 1.30
CA TRP A 40 8.06 4.24 2.22
C TRP A 40 9.43 4.37 1.53
N LYS A 41 9.80 3.36 0.73
CA LYS A 41 11.05 3.37 -0.03
C LYS A 41 11.11 4.54 -1.01
N ARG A 42 10.00 4.87 -1.67
CA ARG A 42 9.88 6.06 -2.55
C ARG A 42 10.04 7.37 -1.80
N MET A 43 9.54 7.44 -0.57
CA MET A 43 9.71 8.59 0.32
C MET A 43 11.10 8.69 0.96
N GLY A 44 12.02 7.75 0.69
CA GLY A 44 13.35 7.72 1.30
C GLY A 44 13.36 7.14 2.72
N TYR A 45 12.42 6.25 3.02
CA TYR A 45 12.34 5.51 4.27
C TYR A 45 12.40 4.00 4.00
N SER A 46 12.91 3.23 4.94
CA SER A 46 12.86 1.77 4.89
C SER A 46 12.34 1.24 6.21
N VAL A 47 11.54 0.18 6.16
CA VAL A 47 11.12 -0.53 7.38
C VAL A 47 12.36 -1.07 8.11
N LYS A 48 12.37 -0.92 9.44
CA LYS A 48 13.44 -1.42 10.30
C LYS A 48 13.52 -2.95 10.22
N LYS A 49 14.74 -3.49 10.29
CA LYS A 49 14.96 -4.94 10.17
C LYS A 49 14.26 -5.67 11.33
N GLY A 50 13.42 -6.65 11.01
CA GLY A 50 12.68 -7.45 11.99
C GLY A 50 11.26 -6.96 12.31
N GLU A 51 10.88 -5.77 11.84
CA GLU A 51 9.53 -5.24 12.05
C GLU A 51 8.48 -5.98 11.22
N LYS A 52 7.34 -6.25 11.83
CA LYS A 52 6.17 -6.86 11.17
C LYS A 52 5.21 -5.77 10.71
N ALA A 53 4.46 -6.04 9.64
CA ALA A 53 3.41 -5.13 9.19
C ALA A 53 2.41 -4.87 10.32
N ALA A 54 2.17 -3.60 10.64
CA ALA A 54 1.21 -3.22 11.67
C ALA A 54 -0.23 -3.51 11.24
N ILE A 55 -0.51 -3.39 9.94
CA ILE A 55 -1.81 -3.70 9.36
C ILE A 55 -1.61 -4.62 8.16
N LYS A 56 -2.41 -5.68 8.10
CA LYS A 56 -2.47 -6.63 6.98
C LYS A 56 -3.88 -6.56 6.40
N THR A 57 -4.03 -5.87 5.27
CA THR A 57 -5.33 -5.64 4.65
C THR A 57 -5.29 -5.92 3.15
N ARG A 58 -6.38 -5.67 2.43
CA ARG A 58 -6.41 -5.74 0.97
C ARG A 58 -6.68 -4.36 0.40
N LEU A 59 -5.83 -3.90 -0.51
CA LEU A 59 -6.00 -2.62 -1.19
C LEU A 59 -6.33 -2.85 -2.66
N TRP A 60 -7.11 -1.93 -3.23
CA TRP A 60 -7.39 -1.90 -4.66
C TRP A 60 -6.11 -1.54 -5.40
N LYS A 61 -5.66 -2.46 -6.24
CA LYS A 61 -4.52 -2.27 -7.12
C LYS A 61 -4.99 -2.25 -8.56
N TYR A 62 -4.57 -1.22 -9.28
CA TYR A 62 -4.76 -1.14 -10.72
C TYR A 62 -3.71 -1.99 -11.43
N THR A 63 -4.14 -2.78 -12.41
CA THR A 63 -3.25 -3.49 -13.32
C THR A 63 -3.79 -3.40 -14.72
N THR A 64 -2.88 -3.30 -15.68
CA THR A 64 -3.16 -3.49 -17.11
C THR A 64 -2.76 -4.88 -17.58
N GLN A 65 -2.20 -5.69 -16.69
CA GLN A 65 -1.80 -7.04 -17.01
C GLN A 65 -3.03 -7.93 -17.19
N PRO A 66 -3.03 -8.79 -18.21
CA PRO A 66 -4.09 -9.76 -18.42
C PRO A 66 -4.26 -10.64 -17.18
N THR A 67 -5.52 -11.00 -16.90
CA THR A 67 -5.81 -12.00 -15.86
C THR A 67 -5.12 -13.33 -16.17
N LYS A 68 -4.89 -14.16 -15.16
CA LYS A 68 -4.28 -15.48 -15.34
C LYS A 68 -5.05 -16.32 -16.39
N ALA A 69 -6.38 -16.25 -16.34
CA ALA A 69 -7.25 -16.93 -17.31
C ALA A 69 -7.10 -16.38 -18.74
N ALA A 70 -7.01 -15.04 -18.90
CA ALA A 70 -6.77 -14.44 -20.21
C ALA A 70 -5.38 -14.80 -20.77
N ARG A 71 -4.37 -14.91 -19.91
CA ARG A 71 -3.02 -15.34 -20.29
C ARG A 71 -2.98 -16.81 -20.73
N GLU A 72 -3.62 -17.71 -19.98
CA GLU A 72 -3.74 -19.14 -20.34
C GLU A 72 -4.55 -19.33 -21.63
N ALA A 73 -5.64 -18.57 -21.83
CA ALA A 73 -6.42 -18.61 -23.06
C ALA A 73 -5.64 -18.08 -24.28
N ALA A 74 -4.85 -17.02 -24.10
CA ALA A 74 -4.02 -16.45 -25.16
C ALA A 74 -2.85 -17.39 -25.53
N GLU A 75 -2.22 -18.02 -24.54
CA GLU A 75 -1.19 -19.05 -24.75
C GLU A 75 -1.75 -20.24 -25.55
N LEU A 76 -2.94 -20.74 -25.18
CA LEU A 76 -3.62 -21.81 -25.91
C LEU A 76 -4.04 -21.40 -27.33
N ALA A 77 -4.40 -20.13 -27.52
CA ALA A 77 -4.76 -19.57 -28.82
C ALA A 77 -3.54 -19.11 -29.67
N GLY A 78 -2.31 -19.22 -29.15
CA GLY A 78 -1.09 -18.75 -29.82
C GLY A 78 -1.07 -17.23 -30.09
N LYS A 79 -1.80 -16.45 -29.28
CA LYS A 79 -1.91 -14.99 -29.41
C LYS A 79 -1.30 -14.28 -28.20
N GLU A 80 -0.91 -13.03 -28.37
CA GLU A 80 -0.57 -12.19 -27.23
C GLU A 80 -1.83 -11.89 -26.42
N PRO A 81 -1.78 -12.00 -25.08
CA PRO A 81 -2.92 -11.70 -24.25
C PRO A 81 -3.25 -10.21 -24.31
N ASP A 82 -4.52 -9.89 -24.54
CA ASP A 82 -4.99 -8.53 -24.60
C ASP A 82 -4.81 -7.81 -23.25
N ALA A 83 -4.59 -6.50 -23.29
CA ALA A 83 -4.48 -5.71 -22.08
C ALA A 83 -5.85 -5.61 -21.43
N ASP A 84 -6.01 -6.19 -20.25
CA ASP A 84 -7.26 -6.15 -19.48
C ASP A 84 -7.09 -5.18 -18.31
N PRO A 85 -7.32 -3.87 -18.49
CA PRO A 85 -7.21 -2.89 -17.41
C PRO A 85 -8.32 -3.13 -16.38
N HIS A 86 -7.96 -3.71 -15.24
CA HIS A 86 -8.89 -3.97 -14.15
C HIS A 86 -8.29 -3.60 -12.78
N TYR A 87 -9.18 -3.38 -11.83
CA TYR A 87 -8.82 -3.26 -10.42
C TYR A 87 -9.05 -4.59 -9.72
N TYR A 88 -8.09 -4.99 -8.89
CA TYR A 88 -8.25 -6.16 -8.03
C TYR A 88 -7.79 -5.86 -6.61
N LEU A 89 -8.38 -6.56 -5.64
CA LEU A 89 -7.96 -6.49 -4.25
C LEU A 89 -6.71 -7.34 -4.05
N ALA A 90 -5.58 -6.68 -3.83
CA ALA A 90 -4.31 -7.32 -3.55
C ALA A 90 -3.99 -7.29 -2.05
N PRO A 91 -3.39 -8.33 -1.47
CA PRO A 91 -2.88 -8.27 -0.11
C PRO A 91 -1.82 -7.16 0.01
N ALA A 92 -2.01 -6.31 1.01
CA ALA A 92 -1.16 -5.16 1.29
C ALA A 92 -0.66 -5.23 2.75
N TYR A 93 0.64 -4.96 2.90
CA TYR A 93 1.32 -4.89 4.18
C TYR A 93 1.67 -3.44 4.45
N LEU A 94 1.02 -2.87 5.46
CA LEU A 94 1.15 -1.47 5.82
C LEU A 94 2.00 -1.32 7.08
N PHE A 95 2.84 -0.29 7.08
CA PHE A 95 3.77 0.04 8.15
C PHE A 95 3.57 1.48 8.58
N THR A 96 3.68 1.74 9.88
CA THR A 96 3.56 3.09 10.44
C THR A 96 4.89 3.83 10.39
N ALA A 97 4.84 5.16 10.51
CA ALA A 97 6.05 6.00 10.62
C ALA A 97 7.01 5.56 11.74
N ALA A 98 6.52 4.97 12.83
CA ALA A 98 7.34 4.49 13.94
C ALA A 98 8.21 3.26 13.57
N GLN A 99 7.78 2.47 12.58
CA GLN A 99 8.43 1.23 12.17
C GLN A 99 9.47 1.43 11.06
N VAL A 100 9.54 2.62 10.48
CA VAL A 100 10.48 2.95 9.41
C VAL A 100 11.63 3.79 9.93
N GLN A 101 12.73 3.77 9.20
CA GLN A 101 13.92 4.58 9.44
C GLN A 101 14.31 5.28 8.12
N PRO A 102 14.86 6.50 8.17
CA PRO A 102 15.36 7.17 6.98
C PRO A 102 16.46 6.33 6.30
N THR A 103 16.40 6.23 4.97
CA THR A 103 17.45 5.56 4.20
C THR A 103 18.70 6.43 4.14
N GLU A 104 19.84 5.80 3.85
CA GLU A 104 21.11 6.53 3.67
C GLU A 104 21.03 7.61 2.58
N ASP A 105 20.27 7.37 1.51
CA ASP A 105 20.01 8.37 0.45
C ASP A 105 19.34 9.63 1.02
N ARG A 106 18.36 9.45 1.92
CA ARG A 106 17.67 10.57 2.56
C ARG A 106 18.57 11.32 3.54
N LYS A 107 19.45 10.62 4.25
CA LYS A 107 20.41 11.24 5.18
C LYS A 107 21.44 12.13 4.47
N ARG A 108 21.81 11.81 3.23
CA ARG A 108 22.80 12.61 2.45
C ARG A 108 22.22 13.90 1.85
N LYS A 109 20.88 14.03 1.79
CA LYS A 109 20.18 15.19 1.22
C LYS A 109 19.66 16.18 2.28
N SER A 110 19.98 15.97 3.56
CA SER A 110 19.47 16.75 4.69
C SER A 110 20.53 17.60 5.34
#